data_AF-A0A382CI04-F1
#
_entry.id   AF-A0A382CI04-F1
#
_cell.length_a   1.000
_cell.length_b   1.000
_cell.length_c   1.000
_cell.angle_alpha   90.00
_cell.angle_beta   90.00
_cell.angle_gamma   90.00
#
_symmetry.space_group_name_H-M   'P 1'
#
loop_
_entity.id
_entity.type
_entity.pdbx_description
1 polymer ?
#
loop_
_entity_poly.entity_id
_entity_poly.type
_entity_poly.pdbx_seq_one_letter_code
_entity_poly.pdbx_strand_id
1 'polypeptide(L)'
;MAVATNTLKPQLLVLKKGEYVFEEGDEAIFAYVLTEGVIEIVATSKGEEQVLAKLEKGTIFGEMAIIDGFPRSASARAAGDCKVQ
;
A
#
# COMPACT_ATOMS: atom_id res chain seq x y z
N MET A 1 -18.18 -24.06 19.97
CA MET A 1 -17.56 -22.72 19.86
C MET A 1 -17.07 -22.56 18.43
N ALA A 2 -17.75 -21.76 17.61
CA ALA A 2 -17.28 -21.45 16.27
C ALA A 2 -16.24 -20.33 16.40
N VAL A 3 -14.97 -20.65 16.18
CA VAL A 3 -13.95 -19.63 15.92
C VAL A 3 -14.32 -19.05 14.57
N ALA A 4 -14.91 -17.86 14.55
CA ALA A 4 -15.13 -17.13 13.30
C ALA A 4 -13.74 -16.85 12.72
N THR A 5 -13.33 -17.65 11.74
CA THR A 5 -12.15 -17.37 10.94
C THR A 5 -12.50 -16.16 10.08
N ASN A 6 -12.22 -14.96 10.60
CA ASN A 6 -12.33 -13.74 9.83
C ASN A 6 -11.31 -13.85 8.68
N THR A 7 -11.77 -14.36 7.54
CA THR A 7 -10.94 -14.56 6.37
C THR A 7 -10.70 -13.18 5.80
N LEU A 8 -9.54 -12.60 6.08
CA LEU A 8 -9.11 -11.37 5.45
C LEU A 8 -9.04 -11.65 3.94
N LYS A 9 -9.83 -10.91 3.17
CA LYS A 9 -9.90 -11.01 1.71
C LYS A 9 -9.40 -9.71 1.11
N PRO A 10 -8.64 -9.76 0.01
CA PRO A 10 -8.31 -8.56 -0.77
C PRO A 10 -9.61 -7.83 -1.16
N GLN A 11 -9.66 -6.53 -0.93
CA GLN A 11 -10.79 -5.67 -1.31
C GLN A 11 -10.31 -4.59 -2.26
N LEU A 12 -11.20 -4.14 -3.15
CA LEU A 12 -10.95 -2.95 -3.94
C LEU A 12 -10.94 -1.71 -3.03
N LEU A 13 -9.79 -1.07 -2.91
CA LEU A 13 -9.67 0.24 -2.25
C LEU A 13 -9.82 1.34 -3.31
N VAL A 14 -10.72 2.28 -3.04
CA VAL A 14 -10.90 3.49 -3.83
C VAL A 14 -10.38 4.65 -3.00
N LEU A 15 -9.37 5.35 -3.53
CA LEU A 15 -8.60 6.36 -2.80
C LEU A 15 -8.72 7.72 -3.49
N LYS A 16 -8.74 8.77 -2.68
CA LYS A 16 -8.58 10.16 -3.10
C LYS A 16 -7.13 10.60 -2.96
N LYS A 17 -6.78 11.71 -3.64
CA LYS A 17 -5.45 12.31 -3.52
C LYS A 17 -5.06 12.51 -2.06
N GLY A 18 -3.90 11.98 -1.68
CA GLY A 18 -3.33 12.10 -0.34
C GLY A 18 -3.69 10.95 0.60
N GLU A 19 -4.64 10.08 0.25
CA GLU A 19 -4.96 8.90 1.07
C GLU A 19 -3.92 7.80 0.92
N TYR A 20 -3.67 7.06 2.01
CA TYR A 20 -2.66 6.01 2.08
C TYR A 20 -3.29 4.63 1.87
N VAL A 21 -2.61 3.78 1.12
CA VAL A 21 -2.91 2.34 1.04
C VAL A 21 -2.39 1.64 2.30
N PHE A 22 -1.20 2.03 2.73
CA PHE A 22 -0.52 1.60 3.95
C PHE A 22 0.58 2.61 4.30
N GLU A 23 1.02 2.58 5.55
CA GLU A 23 2.10 3.41 6.06
C GLU A 23 3.37 2.58 6.31
N GLU A 24 4.51 3.26 6.30
CA GLU A 24 5.80 2.70 6.71
C GLU A 24 5.70 2.11 8.14
N GLY A 25 6.22 0.91 8.33
CA GLY A 25 6.13 0.19 9.59
C GLY A 25 4.85 -0.62 9.81
N ASP A 26 3.85 -0.53 8.93
CA ASP A 26 2.67 -1.41 9.01
C ASP A 26 3.04 -2.88 8.78
N GLU A 27 2.33 -3.78 9.46
CA GLU A 27 2.40 -5.21 9.16
C GLU A 27 1.71 -5.52 7.83
N ALA A 28 2.28 -6.46 7.07
CA ALA A 28 1.80 -6.79 5.74
C ALA A 28 1.18 -8.20 5.67
N ILE A 29 -0.04 -8.27 5.15
CA ILE A 29 -0.75 -9.53 4.87
C ILE A 29 -1.18 -9.67 3.40
N PHE A 30 -1.14 -8.56 2.64
CA PHE A 30 -1.44 -8.51 1.20
C PHE A 30 -0.40 -7.66 0.47
N ALA A 31 -0.14 -8.00 -0.79
CA ALA A 31 0.40 -7.09 -1.78
C ALA A 31 -0.75 -6.52 -2.62
N TYR A 32 -0.51 -5.41 -3.31
CA TYR A 32 -1.54 -4.69 -4.05
C TYR A 32 -1.19 -4.57 -5.53
N VAL A 33 -2.21 -4.49 -6.37
CA VAL A 33 -2.10 -4.14 -7.79
C VAL A 33 -2.79 -2.81 -8.03
N LEU A 34 -2.08 -1.86 -8.65
CA LEU A 34 -2.66 -0.58 -9.05
C LEU A 34 -3.51 -0.75 -10.31
N THR A 35 -4.82 -0.60 -10.20
CA THR A 35 -5.76 -0.80 -11.33
C THR A 35 -6.14 0.50 -12.03
N GLU A 36 -6.06 1.64 -11.33
CA GLU A 36 -6.36 2.98 -11.85
C GLU A 36 -5.60 4.04 -11.04
N GLY A 37 -5.10 5.09 -11.71
CA GLY A 37 -4.44 6.23 -11.07
C GLY A 37 -2.92 6.08 -10.94
N VAL A 38 -2.33 6.78 -9.96
CA VAL A 38 -0.90 6.84 -9.67
C VAL A 38 -0.67 6.78 -8.16
N ILE A 39 0.18 5.86 -7.71
CA ILE A 39 0.62 5.76 -6.31
C ILE A 39 2.03 6.32 -6.17
N GLU A 40 2.27 7.15 -5.16
CA GLU A 40 3.58 7.58 -4.70
C GLU A 40 4.07 6.63 -3.60
N ILE A 41 5.31 6.14 -3.73
CA ILE A 41 6.03 5.52 -2.62
C ILE A 41 6.76 6.62 -1.86
N VAL A 42 6.49 6.72 -0.57
CA VAL A 42 6.93 7.82 0.29
C VAL A 42 7.68 7.24 1.48
N ALA A 43 8.86 7.80 1.78
CA ALA A 43 9.57 7.48 3.02
C ALA A 43 9.71 8.75 3.86
N THR A 44 9.67 8.59 5.19
CA THR A 44 9.90 9.71 6.10
C THR A 44 11.34 9.68 6.61
N SER A 45 12.09 10.74 6.37
CA SER A 45 13.44 10.90 6.90
C SER A 45 13.57 12.24 7.62
N LYS A 46 14.02 12.20 8.88
CA LYS A 46 14.20 13.41 9.72
C LYS A 46 12.94 14.29 9.83
N GLY A 47 11.76 13.68 9.78
CA GLY A 47 10.48 14.38 9.85
C GLY A 47 10.01 15.00 8.52
N GLU A 48 10.73 14.77 7.42
CA GLU A 48 10.33 15.19 6.08
C GLU A 48 9.96 13.97 5.24
N GLU A 49 8.81 14.06 4.56
CA GLU A 49 8.41 13.05 3.58
C GLU A 49 9.12 13.26 2.24
N GLN A 50 9.63 12.17 1.68
CA GLN A 50 10.27 12.15 0.36
C GLN A 50 9.57 11.14 -0.54
N VAL A 51 9.18 11.57 -1.74
CA VAL A 51 8.65 10.68 -2.78
C VAL A 51 9.83 9.94 -3.41
N LEU A 52 9.89 8.63 -3.17
CA LEU A 52 10.94 7.75 -3.71
C LEU A 52 10.63 7.28 -5.13
N ALA A 53 9.36 7.03 -5.42
CA ALA A 53 8.91 6.54 -6.72
C ALA A 53 7.45 6.91 -7.00
N LYS A 54 7.07 6.88 -8.28
CA LYS A 54 5.68 6.93 -8.74
C LYS A 54 5.37 5.66 -9.51
N LEU A 55 4.30 4.99 -9.11
CA LEU A 55 3.85 3.73 -9.68
C LEU A 55 2.66 3.99 -10.59
N GLU A 56 2.70 3.40 -11.78
CA GLU A 56 1.63 3.48 -12.76
C GLU A 56 0.75 2.22 -12.74
N LYS A 57 -0.42 2.32 -13.38
CA LYS A 57 -1.36 1.21 -13.54
C LYS A 57 -0.67 -0.08 -14.00
N GLY A 58 -1.06 -1.19 -13.39
CA GLY A 58 -0.54 -2.54 -13.66
C GLY A 58 0.62 -2.93 -12.74
N THR A 59 1.19 -1.97 -12.02
CA THR A 59 2.27 -2.22 -11.07
C THR A 59 1.76 -2.99 -9.85
N ILE A 60 2.49 -4.05 -9.48
CA ILE A 60 2.35 -4.71 -8.18
C ILE A 60 3.25 -3.98 -7.18
N PHE A 61 2.76 -3.72 -5.98
CA PHE A 61 3.52 -3.04 -4.92
C PHE A 61 3.14 -3.53 -3.53
N GLY A 62 4.03 -3.30 -2.56
CA GLY A 62 3.87 -3.82 -1.20
C GLY A 62 4.09 -5.35 -1.13
N GLU A 63 4.79 -5.92 -2.10
CA GLU A 63 5.19 -7.33 -2.14
C GLU A 63 6.37 -7.62 -1.22
N MET A 64 7.28 -6.65 -1.03
CA MET A 64 8.51 -6.85 -0.26
C MET A 64 8.25 -7.35 1.16
N ALA A 65 7.38 -6.68 1.91
CA ALA A 65 6.99 -7.05 3.27
C ALA A 65 6.35 -8.45 3.38
N ILE A 66 5.79 -8.97 2.28
CA ILE A 66 5.25 -10.34 2.22
C ILE A 66 6.35 -11.36 1.94
N ILE A 67 7.35 -10.98 1.13
CA ILE A 67 8.44 -11.85 0.71
C ILE A 67 9.46 -12.02 1.83
N ASP A 68 9.83 -10.93 2.51
CA ASP A 68 10.90 -10.91 3.51
C ASP A 68 10.40 -11.03 4.97
N GLY A 69 9.09 -10.80 5.19
CA GLY A 69 8.47 -10.88 6.50
C GLY A 69 8.80 -9.70 7.42
N PHE A 70 9.33 -8.60 6.90
CA PHE A 70 9.51 -7.36 7.63
C PHE A 70 8.31 -6.42 7.45
N PRO A 71 8.11 -5.45 8.36
CA PRO A 71 7.11 -4.40 8.17
C PRO A 71 7.33 -3.60 6.88
N ARG A 72 6.31 -2.83 6.45
CA ARG A 72 6.39 -1.94 5.27
C ARG A 72 7.65 -1.07 5.32
N SER A 73 8.49 -1.16 4.30
CA SER A 73 9.73 -0.37 4.19
C SER A 73 9.54 1.09 3.81
N ALA A 74 8.33 1.45 3.36
CA ALA A 74 7.90 2.79 2.98
C ALA A 74 6.36 2.86 2.98
N SER A 75 5.82 4.07 2.96
CA SER A 75 4.39 4.33 2.79
C SER A 75 3.99 4.32 1.31
N ALA A 76 2.73 3.98 1.02
CA ALA A 76 2.14 4.08 -0.32
C ALA A 76 0.93 5.02 -0.29
N ARG A 77 1.01 6.13 -1.05
CA ARG A 77 0.01 7.22 -1.04
C ARG A 77 -0.54 7.49 -2.42
N ALA A 78 -1.83 7.77 -2.53
CA ALA A 78 -2.45 8.16 -3.79
C ALA A 78 -2.04 9.58 -4.23
N ALA A 79 -1.46 9.72 -5.43
CA ALA A 79 -1.10 11.02 -6.01
C ALA A 79 -2.32 11.78 -6.59
N GLY A 80 -3.43 11.06 -6.78
CA GLY A 80 -4.71 11.49 -7.34
C GLY A 80 -5.79 10.46 -6.98
N ASP A 81 -6.94 10.50 -7.64
CA ASP A 81 -7.96 9.46 -7.48
C ASP A 81 -7.41 8.11 -8.01
N CYS A 82 -7.44 7.06 -7.19
CA CYS A 82 -6.83 5.76 -7.49
C CYS A 82 -7.75 4.58 -7.11
N LYS A 83 -7.50 3.43 -7.74
CA LYS A 83 -8.08 2.14 -7.36
C LYS A 83 -7.01 1.07 -7.24
N VAL A 84 -6.94 0.42 -6.09
CA VAL A 84 -5.97 -0.67 -5.81
C VAL A 84 -6.70 -1.91 -5.31
N GLN A 85 -6.17 -3.09 -5.61
CA GLN A 85 -6.73 -4.37 -5.20
C GLN A 85 -5.68 -5.26 -4.56
#